data_AF-A0AAN4W670-F1
#
_entry.id   AF-A0AAN4W670-F1
#
_cell.length_a   1.000
_cell.length_b   1.000
_cell.length_c   1.000
_cell.angle_alpha   90.00
_cell.angle_beta   90.00
_cell.angle_gamma   90.00
#
_symmetry.space_group_name_H-M   'P 1'
#
loop_
_entity.id
_entity.type
_entity.pdbx_description
1 polymer ?
#
loop_
_entity_poly.entity_id
_entity_poly.type
_entity_poly.pdbx_seq_one_letter_code
_entity_poly.pdbx_strand_id
1 'polypeptide(L)'
;MKAIYAIIVFSISILLSSCDRKETSETRIVLQNLYSTHQYLRSDALFLKKISKNDSIWHIYIGANSEERKDTIYSFLKPLDNDSLLYFFDYKCPIKSKRTFKIHNKDYEVFKYYYDLVEANDEEANYYYHENYGFLLCYSKGWGFLANTIEQDDVSKALIDSIINDKTGFYDGYHPN
;
A
#
# COMPACT_ATOMS: atom_id res chain seq x y z
N MET A 1 -4.76 1.14 56.06
CA MET A 1 -3.81 1.53 54.99
C MET A 1 -3.53 0.42 53.97
N LYS A 2 -3.22 -0.83 54.35
CA LYS A 2 -2.90 -1.91 53.40
C LYS A 2 -4.03 -2.26 52.39
N ALA A 3 -5.29 -2.18 52.82
CA ALA A 3 -6.45 -2.47 51.95
C ALA A 3 -6.68 -1.42 50.85
N ILE A 4 -6.34 -0.15 51.09
CA ILE A 4 -6.50 0.94 50.11
C ILE A 4 -5.48 0.79 48.98
N TYR A 5 -4.23 0.40 49.31
CA TYR A 5 -3.21 0.12 48.30
C TYR A 5 -3.59 -1.06 47.39
N ALA A 6 -4.20 -2.12 47.94
CA ALA A 6 -4.64 -3.26 47.13
C ALA A 6 -5.74 -2.87 46.11
N ILE A 7 -6.67 -2.00 46.51
CA ILE A 7 -7.73 -1.50 45.62
C ILE A 7 -7.14 -0.63 44.49
N ILE A 8 -6.22 0.28 44.83
CA ILE A 8 -5.58 1.16 43.82
C ILE A 8 -4.76 0.33 42.81
N VAL A 9 -3.99 -0.66 43.28
CA VAL A 9 -3.21 -1.54 42.40
C VAL A 9 -4.14 -2.36 41.48
N PHE A 10 -5.24 -2.89 42.00
CA PHE A 10 -6.20 -3.67 41.21
C PHE A 10 -6.93 -2.80 40.16
N SER A 11 -7.30 -1.56 40.51
CA SER A 11 -7.91 -0.60 39.58
C SER A 11 -6.94 -0.17 38.46
N ILE A 12 -5.65 -0.02 38.75
CA ILE A 12 -4.63 0.31 37.74
C ILE A 12 -4.41 -0.87 36.77
N SER A 13 -4.44 -2.12 37.25
CA SER A 13 -4.31 -3.30 36.37
C SER A 13 -5.50 -3.49 35.42
N ILE A 14 -6.71 -3.08 35.81
CA ILE A 14 -7.89 -3.14 34.93
C ILE A 14 -7.79 -2.11 33.79
N LEU A 15 -7.19 -0.93 34.06
CA LEU A 15 -6.97 0.11 33.06
C LEU A 15 -5.91 -0.26 32.01
N LEU A 16 -4.98 -1.17 32.33
CA LEU A 16 -3.96 -1.66 31.38
C LEU A 16 -4.46 -2.82 30.49
N SER A 17 -5.65 -3.37 30.78
CA SER A 17 -6.13 -4.61 30.14
C SER A 17 -7.10 -4.39 28.97
N SER A 18 -7.39 -3.16 28.56
CA SER A 18 -8.39 -2.95 27.51
C SER A 18 -8.05 -1.80 26.57
N CYS A 19 -7.20 -2.12 25.60
CA CYS A 19 -7.17 -1.38 24.35
C CYS A 19 -6.85 -2.32 23.19
N ASP A 20 -7.57 -3.46 23.11
CA ASP A 20 -7.56 -4.27 21.89
C ASP A 20 -8.31 -3.49 20.81
N ARG A 21 -7.58 -3.02 19.80
CA ARG A 21 -8.16 -2.32 18.67
C ARG A 21 -8.92 -3.37 17.86
N LYS A 22 -10.24 -3.22 17.79
CA LYS A 22 -11.10 -4.12 17.03
C LYS A 22 -10.64 -4.15 15.57
N GLU A 23 -10.41 -5.35 15.04
CA GLU A 23 -10.08 -5.54 13.62
C GLU A 23 -11.20 -4.93 12.76
N THR A 24 -10.83 -4.03 11.85
CA THR A 24 -11.77 -3.43 10.89
C THR A 24 -11.45 -3.91 9.49
N SER A 25 -12.51 -4.17 8.72
CA SER A 25 -12.42 -4.54 7.31
C SER A 25 -13.20 -3.54 6.47
N GLU A 26 -12.54 -2.92 5.50
CA GLU A 26 -13.16 -2.08 4.47
C GLU A 26 -12.94 -2.75 3.10
N THR A 27 -13.97 -2.78 2.26
CA THR A 27 -13.87 -3.29 0.90
C THR A 27 -14.34 -2.23 -0.08
N ARG A 28 -13.56 -1.97 -1.13
CA ARG A 28 -13.92 -1.06 -2.21
C ARG A 28 -13.52 -1.58 -3.57
N ILE A 29 -14.21 -1.12 -4.60
CA ILE A 29 -13.89 -1.42 -5.99
C ILE A 29 -12.78 -0.49 -6.46
N VAL A 30 -11.80 -1.03 -7.19
CA VAL A 30 -10.67 -0.29 -7.77
C VAL A 30 -10.48 -0.71 -9.22
N LEU A 31 -9.86 0.14 -10.02
CA LEU A 31 -9.52 -0.13 -11.41
C LEU A 31 -8.03 -0.46 -11.54
N GLN A 32 -7.71 -1.57 -12.19
CA GLN A 32 -6.32 -1.93 -12.49
C GLN A 32 -6.00 -1.73 -13.96
N ASN A 33 -4.92 -0.99 -14.22
CA ASN A 33 -4.32 -0.93 -15.54
C ASN A 33 -3.02 -1.73 -15.52
N LEU A 34 -2.88 -2.68 -16.43
CA LEU A 34 -1.68 -3.47 -16.65
C LEU A 34 -0.99 -2.95 -17.90
N TYR A 35 0.32 -2.72 -17.82
CA TYR A 35 1.12 -2.39 -18.98
C TYR A 35 2.17 -3.48 -19.13
N SER A 36 2.03 -4.29 -20.18
CA SER A 36 3.11 -5.17 -20.63
C SER A 36 3.92 -4.44 -21.70
N THR A 37 5.05 -5.02 -22.13
CA THR A 37 5.99 -4.42 -23.08
C THR A 37 5.32 -3.90 -24.38
N HIS A 38 4.11 -4.33 -24.72
CA HIS A 38 3.41 -3.87 -25.93
C HIS A 38 1.89 -3.73 -25.80
N GLN A 39 1.31 -3.89 -24.60
CA GLN A 39 -0.15 -3.86 -24.44
C GLN A 39 -0.59 -3.13 -23.18
N TYR A 40 -1.53 -2.21 -23.38
CA TYR A 40 -2.34 -1.64 -22.31
C TYR A 40 -3.57 -2.53 -22.13
N LEU A 41 -3.63 -3.23 -21.00
CA LEU A 41 -4.79 -4.02 -20.63
C LEU A 41 -5.46 -3.33 -19.43
N ARG A 42 -6.64 -2.78 -19.68
CA ARG A 42 -7.54 -2.36 -18.61
C ARG A 42 -8.22 -3.63 -18.08
N SER A 43 -7.81 -4.07 -16.89
CA SER A 43 -8.46 -5.20 -16.21
C SER A 43 -9.80 -4.75 -15.64
N ASP A 44 -10.74 -5.69 -15.51
CA ASP A 44 -11.97 -5.48 -14.75
C ASP A 44 -11.66 -4.96 -13.34
N ALA A 45 -12.68 -4.39 -12.70
CA ALA A 45 -12.52 -3.83 -11.37
C ALA A 45 -12.02 -4.90 -10.38
N LEU A 46 -11.09 -4.54 -9.49
CA LEU A 46 -10.67 -5.39 -8.37
C LEU A 46 -11.40 -4.96 -7.11
N PHE A 47 -11.48 -5.86 -6.13
CA PHE A 47 -11.82 -5.49 -4.76
C PHE A 47 -10.55 -5.27 -3.96
N LEU A 48 -10.37 -4.07 -3.42
CA LEU A 48 -9.39 -3.83 -2.36
C LEU A 48 -10.06 -4.05 -1.01
N LYS A 49 -9.60 -5.06 -0.28
CA LYS A 49 -9.92 -5.28 1.12
C LYS A 49 -8.77 -4.76 2.00
N LYS A 50 -9.07 -3.85 2.93
CA LYS A 50 -8.14 -3.40 3.97
C LYS A 50 -8.51 -4.04 5.29
N ILE A 51 -7.56 -4.73 5.92
CA ILE A 51 -7.72 -5.32 7.25
C ILE A 51 -6.79 -4.59 8.21
N SER A 52 -7.33 -3.81 9.13
CA SER A 52 -6.54 -3.10 10.13
C SER A 52 -6.42 -3.94 11.39
N LYS A 53 -5.19 -4.25 11.79
CA LYS A 53 -4.83 -4.89 13.06
C LYS A 53 -4.17 -3.88 14.01
N ASN A 54 -3.83 -4.31 15.22
CA ASN A 54 -3.24 -3.44 16.24
C ASN A 54 -2.00 -2.69 15.74
N ASP A 55 -1.14 -3.33 14.94
CA ASP A 55 0.20 -2.85 14.56
C ASP A 55 0.39 -2.68 13.04
N SER A 56 -0.62 -3.00 12.23
CA SER A 56 -0.45 -3.14 10.79
C SER A 56 -1.77 -3.04 10.02
N ILE A 57 -1.67 -2.72 8.73
CA ILE A 57 -2.77 -2.75 7.77
C ILE A 57 -2.40 -3.71 6.65
N TRP A 58 -3.24 -4.73 6.45
CA TRP A 58 -3.12 -5.64 5.31
C TRP A 58 -4.00 -5.16 4.16
N HIS A 59 -3.38 -4.94 3.01
CA HIS A 59 -4.06 -4.60 1.76
C HIS A 59 -4.13 -5.85 0.88
N ILE A 60 -5.33 -6.29 0.52
CA ILE A 60 -5.58 -7.51 -0.25
C ILE A 60 -6.39 -7.14 -1.50
N TYR A 61 -5.86 -7.45 -2.68
CA TYR A 61 -6.50 -7.19 -3.96
C TYR A 61 -7.07 -8.49 -4.52
N ILE A 62 -8.38 -8.51 -4.79
CA ILE A 62 -9.15 -9.71 -5.16
C ILE A 62 -9.79 -9.47 -6.52
N GLY A 63 -9.75 -10.45 -7.43
CA GLY A 63 -10.38 -10.36 -8.75
C GLY A 63 -11.91 -10.31 -8.69
N ALA A 64 -12.56 -9.49 -9.54
CA ALA A 64 -14.02 -9.39 -9.58
C ALA A 64 -14.73 -10.66 -10.08
N ASN A 65 -14.11 -11.43 -10.97
CA ASN A 65 -14.72 -12.60 -11.61
C ASN A 65 -14.50 -13.91 -10.82
N SER A 66 -13.99 -13.83 -9.60
CA SER A 66 -13.89 -14.99 -8.70
C SER A 66 -15.29 -15.28 -8.17
N GLU A 67 -16.01 -16.24 -8.78
CA GLU A 67 -17.36 -16.67 -8.36
C GLU A 67 -17.43 -17.07 -6.87
N GLU A 68 -16.27 -17.28 -6.22
CA GLU A 68 -16.13 -17.54 -4.77
C GLU A 68 -15.32 -16.49 -3.97
N ARG A 69 -14.95 -15.32 -4.52
CA ARG A 69 -14.22 -14.23 -3.83
C ARG A 69 -12.92 -14.66 -3.11
N LYS A 70 -12.15 -15.60 -3.68
CA LYS A 70 -10.95 -16.16 -3.01
C LYS A 70 -9.63 -15.91 -3.71
N ASP A 71 -9.63 -15.53 -4.98
CA ASP A 71 -8.37 -15.36 -5.71
C ASP A 71 -7.75 -14.01 -5.38
N THR A 72 -6.89 -14.03 -4.36
CA THR A 72 -6.00 -12.92 -4.04
C THR A 72 -5.00 -12.78 -5.18
N ILE A 73 -5.06 -11.67 -5.91
CA ILE A 73 -4.14 -11.37 -7.00
C ILE A 73 -2.78 -10.95 -6.42
N TYR A 74 -2.79 -10.06 -5.43
CA TYR A 74 -1.62 -9.71 -4.63
C TYR A 74 -2.05 -9.10 -3.29
N SER A 75 -1.14 -9.11 -2.33
CA SER A 75 -1.36 -8.49 -1.03
C SER A 75 -0.07 -7.95 -0.44
N PHE A 76 -0.19 -6.94 0.43
CA PHE A 76 0.95 -6.41 1.16
C PHE A 76 0.55 -5.91 2.55
N LEU A 77 1.49 -5.98 3.48
CA LEU A 77 1.32 -5.54 4.87
C LEU A 77 2.10 -4.24 5.10
N LYS A 78 1.44 -3.24 5.66
CA LYS A 78 2.06 -1.97 6.08
C LYS A 78 2.01 -1.86 7.61
N PRO A 79 3.15 -1.86 8.31
CA PRO A 79 3.17 -1.56 9.74
C PRO A 79 2.69 -0.14 10.01
N LEU A 80 1.91 0.07 11.07
CA LEU A 80 1.40 1.40 11.45
C LEU A 80 2.49 2.28 12.04
N ASP A 81 3.40 1.69 12.82
CA ASP A 81 4.45 2.42 13.54
C ASP A 81 5.79 2.49 12.77
N ASN A 82 5.79 2.11 11.49
CA ASN A 82 7.01 2.08 10.69
C ASN A 82 6.76 2.35 9.20
N ASP A 83 6.94 3.61 8.78
CA ASP A 83 6.89 4.03 7.37
C ASP A 83 8.15 3.67 6.58
N SER A 84 9.19 3.16 7.24
CA SER A 84 10.40 2.75 6.53
C SER A 84 10.23 1.41 5.82
N LEU A 85 9.13 0.68 6.08
CA LEU A 85 8.93 -0.69 5.62
C LEU A 85 7.54 -0.93 5.06
N LEU A 86 7.50 -1.77 4.03
CA LEU A 86 6.32 -2.43 3.51
C LEU A 86 6.70 -3.91 3.32
N TYR A 87 5.78 -4.84 3.57
CA TYR A 87 6.01 -6.26 3.33
C TYR A 87 5.19 -6.72 2.15
N PHE A 88 5.85 -7.15 1.08
CA PHE A 88 5.23 -7.68 -0.13
C PHE A 88 5.54 -9.18 -0.18
N PHE A 89 4.52 -10.05 -0.13
CA PHE A 89 4.71 -11.51 0.00
C PHE A 89 5.73 -11.92 1.08
N ASP A 90 5.61 -11.34 2.28
CA ASP A 90 6.54 -11.51 3.42
C ASP A 90 7.97 -10.98 3.21
N TYR A 91 8.29 -10.41 2.04
CA TYR A 91 9.56 -9.75 1.78
C TYR A 91 9.55 -8.29 2.24
N LYS A 92 10.60 -7.94 2.97
CA LYS A 92 10.82 -6.59 3.49
C LYS A 92 11.25 -5.64 2.38
N CYS A 93 10.37 -4.71 2.03
CA CYS A 93 10.60 -3.65 1.05
C CYS A 93 10.97 -2.35 1.79
N PRO A 94 12.24 -1.92 1.80
CA PRO A 94 12.62 -0.66 2.43
C PRO A 94 12.11 0.54 1.62
N ILE A 95 11.78 1.62 2.34
CA ILE A 95 11.51 2.92 1.71
C ILE A 95 12.78 3.43 1.02
N LYS A 96 12.62 3.97 -0.19
CA LYS A 96 13.68 4.69 -0.91
C LYS A 96 13.51 6.20 -0.78
N SER A 97 12.28 6.68 -0.90
CA SER A 97 11.98 8.11 -0.80
C SER A 97 10.50 8.32 -0.51
N LYS A 98 10.15 9.56 -0.19
CA LYS A 98 8.76 10.03 -0.10
C LYS A 98 8.63 11.40 -0.74
N ARG A 99 7.44 11.72 -1.21
CA ARG A 99 7.15 12.99 -1.86
C ARG A 99 5.71 13.42 -1.61
N THR A 100 5.53 14.71 -1.36
CA THR A 100 4.21 15.32 -1.25
C THR A 100 3.76 15.87 -2.59
N PHE A 101 2.58 15.48 -3.05
CA PHE A 101 1.92 16.00 -4.24
C PHE A 101 0.72 16.85 -3.82
N LYS A 102 0.46 17.93 -4.56
CA LYS A 102 -0.72 18.77 -4.33
C LYS A 102 -1.79 18.49 -5.38
N ILE A 103 -2.90 17.87 -4.96
CA ILE A 103 -4.07 17.57 -5.81
C ILE A 103 -5.26 18.34 -5.23
N HIS A 104 -5.93 19.15 -6.04
CA HIS A 104 -7.09 19.97 -5.59
C HIS A 104 -6.83 20.76 -4.27
N ASN A 105 -5.65 21.39 -4.17
CA ASN A 105 -5.19 22.12 -2.97
C ASN A 105 -5.03 21.30 -1.68
N LYS A 106 -5.06 19.97 -1.76
CA LYS A 106 -4.73 19.07 -0.66
C LYS A 106 -3.39 18.42 -0.93
N ASP A 107 -2.64 18.22 0.15
CA ASP A 107 -1.33 17.59 0.12
C ASP A 107 -1.48 16.07 0.34
N TYR A 108 -0.81 15.29 -0.48
CA TYR A 108 -0.83 13.82 -0.47
C TYR A 108 0.61 13.31 -0.40
N GLU A 109 1.00 12.69 0.71
CA GLU A 109 2.33 12.10 0.87
C GLU A 109 2.36 10.69 0.28
N VAL A 110 3.20 10.49 -0.73
CA VAL A 110 3.40 9.22 -1.41
C VAL A 110 4.77 8.66 -1.04
N PHE A 111 4.79 7.38 -0.70
CA PHE A 111 5.96 6.64 -0.31
C PHE A 111 6.40 5.74 -1.48
N LYS A 112 7.70 5.71 -1.75
CA LYS A 112 8.32 4.82 -2.73
C LYS A 112 9.11 3.76 -1.98
N TYR A 113 8.71 2.50 -2.13
CA TYR A 113 9.39 1.34 -1.59
C TYR A 113 10.10 0.57 -2.71
N TYR A 114 11.22 -0.06 -2.38
CA TYR A 114 11.94 -0.91 -3.31
C TYR A 114 11.80 -2.37 -2.91
N TYR A 115 11.43 -3.19 -3.89
CA TYR A 115 11.39 -4.62 -3.81
C TYR A 115 12.52 -5.18 -4.67
N ASP A 116 13.26 -6.10 -4.09
CA ASP A 116 14.40 -6.75 -4.70
C ASP A 116 14.48 -8.15 -4.09
N LEU A 117 14.04 -9.13 -4.87
CA LEU A 117 14.13 -10.52 -4.48
C LEU A 117 15.52 -11.01 -4.83
N VAL A 118 16.40 -11.06 -3.82
CA VAL A 118 17.78 -11.55 -3.94
C VAL A 118 17.77 -12.92 -4.63
N GLU A 119 18.57 -13.07 -5.68
CA GLU A 119 18.70 -14.27 -6.55
C GLU A 119 17.56 -14.50 -7.57
N ALA A 120 16.55 -13.63 -7.64
CA ALA A 120 15.58 -13.64 -8.73
C ALA A 120 15.93 -12.57 -9.76
N ASN A 121 16.38 -13.00 -10.94
CA ASN A 121 16.58 -12.09 -12.06
C ASN A 121 15.25 -11.42 -12.43
N ASP A 122 15.30 -10.12 -12.69
CA ASP A 122 14.19 -9.29 -13.19
C ASP A 122 13.03 -9.00 -12.21
N GLU A 123 13.17 -9.39 -10.94
CA GLU A 123 12.16 -9.12 -9.89
C GLU A 123 12.41 -7.80 -9.14
N GLU A 124 13.26 -6.92 -9.65
CA GLU A 124 13.44 -5.60 -9.07
C GLU A 124 12.28 -4.66 -9.43
N ALA A 125 11.66 -4.03 -8.44
CA ALA A 125 10.55 -3.11 -8.66
C ALA A 125 10.47 -1.98 -7.63
N ASN A 126 9.91 -0.84 -8.06
CA ASN A 126 9.50 0.24 -7.16
C ASN A 126 7.99 0.25 -6.99
N TYR A 127 7.54 0.22 -5.74
CA TYR A 127 6.14 0.29 -5.36
C TYR A 127 5.82 1.66 -4.77
N TYR A 128 4.77 2.30 -5.28
CA TYR A 128 4.32 3.60 -4.80
C TYR A 128 3.03 3.43 -4.01
N TYR A 129 3.03 3.98 -2.79
CA TYR A 129 1.99 3.75 -1.80
C TYR A 129 1.51 5.07 -1.19
N HIS A 130 0.22 5.13 -0.88
CA HIS A 130 -0.39 6.21 -0.10
C HIS A 130 -1.34 5.60 0.94
N GLU A 131 -1.37 6.11 2.17
CA GLU A 131 -2.16 5.53 3.28
C GLU A 131 -3.64 5.26 2.95
N ASN A 132 -4.30 6.26 2.36
CA ASN A 132 -5.72 6.19 2.08
C ASN A 132 -6.02 5.40 0.80
N TYR A 133 -5.07 5.32 -0.13
CA TYR A 133 -5.26 4.68 -1.43
C TYR A 133 -4.62 3.29 -1.52
N GLY A 134 -3.75 2.90 -0.59
CA GLY A 134 -2.98 1.68 -0.72
C GLY A 134 -1.93 1.81 -1.82
N PHE A 135 -1.74 0.74 -2.60
CA PHE A 135 -0.86 0.73 -3.76
C PHE A 135 -1.43 1.59 -4.89
N LEU A 136 -0.57 2.42 -5.49
CA LEU A 136 -0.90 3.32 -6.59
C LEU A 136 -0.31 2.84 -7.91
N LEU A 137 0.98 2.51 -7.93
CA LEU A 137 1.65 1.99 -9.13
C LEU A 137 2.92 1.20 -8.83
N CYS A 138 3.31 0.33 -9.76
CA CYS A 138 4.56 -0.44 -9.74
C CYS A 138 5.36 -0.13 -11.00
N TYR A 139 6.61 0.26 -10.83
CA TYR A 139 7.57 0.34 -11.92
C TYR A 139 8.54 -0.84 -11.82
N SER A 140 8.55 -1.70 -12.82
CA SER A 140 9.52 -2.79 -12.90
C SER A 140 10.87 -2.24 -13.33
N LYS A 141 11.87 -2.34 -12.44
CA LYS A 141 13.25 -2.00 -12.75
C LYS A 141 13.94 -3.09 -13.57
N GLY A 142 13.62 -4.35 -13.31
CA GLY A 142 14.15 -5.48 -14.09
C GLY A 142 13.80 -5.35 -15.58
N TRP A 143 12.57 -4.95 -15.87
CA TRP A 143 12.08 -4.84 -17.26
C TRP A 143 12.02 -3.42 -17.81
N GLY A 144 12.25 -2.40 -16.99
CA GLY A 144 12.31 -0.99 -17.40
C GLY A 144 10.96 -0.36 -17.79
N PHE A 145 9.82 -0.90 -17.35
CA PHE A 145 8.48 -0.38 -17.69
C PHE A 145 7.55 -0.23 -16.48
N LEU A 146 6.53 0.62 -16.62
CA LEU A 146 5.42 0.75 -15.67
C LEU A 146 4.59 -0.53 -15.67
N ALA A 147 4.68 -1.39 -14.67
CA ALA A 147 4.00 -2.68 -14.70
C ALA A 147 2.48 -2.56 -14.54
N ASN A 148 2.04 -1.75 -13.58
CA ASN A 148 0.62 -1.52 -13.35
C ASN A 148 0.33 -0.25 -12.53
N THR A 149 -0.91 0.21 -12.62
CA THR A 149 -1.50 1.23 -11.75
C THR A 149 -2.81 0.74 -11.13
N ILE A 150 -3.19 1.30 -9.98
CA ILE A 150 -4.48 1.08 -9.33
C ILE A 150 -5.16 2.41 -9.01
N GLU A 151 -6.28 2.64 -9.69
CA GLU A 151 -7.12 3.83 -9.53
C GLU A 151 -8.37 3.48 -8.71
N GLN A 152 -8.86 4.42 -7.92
CA GLN A 152 -10.03 4.25 -7.05
C GLN A 152 -11.07 5.34 -7.26
N ASP A 153 -10.56 6.54 -7.51
CA ASP A 153 -11.30 7.75 -7.78
C ASP A 153 -10.42 8.72 -8.61
N ASP A 154 -11.00 9.85 -9.00
CA ASP A 154 -10.30 10.88 -9.78
C ASP A 154 -9.05 11.43 -9.07
N VAL A 155 -9.02 11.42 -7.73
CA VAL A 155 -7.88 11.92 -6.95
C VAL A 155 -6.72 10.94 -7.03
N SER A 156 -6.95 9.65 -6.83
CA SER A 156 -5.93 8.62 -6.97
C SER A 156 -5.36 8.56 -8.39
N LYS A 157 -6.21 8.75 -9.41
CA LYS A 157 -5.78 8.86 -10.79
C LYS A 157 -4.89 10.09 -11.00
N ALA A 158 -5.32 11.28 -10.56
CA ALA A 158 -4.52 12.49 -10.66
C ALA A 158 -3.18 12.38 -9.90
N LEU A 159 -3.17 11.66 -8.79
CA LEU A 159 -1.96 11.36 -8.01
C LEU A 159 -1.01 10.46 -8.81
N ILE A 160 -1.51 9.38 -9.42
CA ILE A 160 -0.73 8.50 -10.31
C ILE A 160 -0.14 9.29 -11.48
N ASP A 161 -0.96 10.10 -12.15
CA ASP A 161 -0.51 10.94 -13.27
C ASP A 161 0.59 11.91 -12.81
N SER A 162 0.47 12.48 -11.60
CA SER A 162 1.47 13.38 -11.03
C SER A 162 2.79 12.68 -10.68
N ILE A 163 2.73 11.44 -10.18
CA ILE A 163 3.91 10.62 -9.92
C ILE A 163 4.62 10.32 -11.23
N ILE A 164 3.90 9.81 -12.23
CA ILE A 164 4.48 9.44 -13.52
C ILE A 164 5.13 10.64 -14.17
N ASN A 165 4.49 11.81 -14.15
CA ASN A 165 5.01 13.06 -14.73
C ASN A 165 6.08 13.78 -13.89
N ASP A 166 6.48 13.22 -12.74
CA ASP A 166 7.47 13.85 -11.89
C ASP A 166 8.87 13.87 -12.54
N LYS A 167 9.45 15.07 -12.69
CA LYS A 167 10.78 15.28 -13.30
C LYS A 167 11.91 15.42 -12.28
N THR A 168 11.65 15.18 -11.00
CA THR A 168 12.65 15.39 -9.94
C THR A 168 13.41 14.11 -9.55
N GLY A 169 13.12 13.00 -10.22
CA GLY A 169 13.69 11.69 -9.91
C GLY A 169 12.93 10.92 -8.84
N PHE A 170 11.70 11.34 -8.49
CA PHE A 170 10.85 10.52 -7.63
C PHE A 170 10.38 9.26 -8.37
N TYR A 171 9.93 9.44 -9.61
CA TYR A 171 9.57 8.35 -10.51
C TYR A 171 10.78 7.90 -11.35
N ASP A 172 11.05 6.59 -11.33
CA ASP A 172 12.22 6.00 -12.04
C ASP A 172 11.91 5.65 -13.50
N GLY A 173 10.67 5.81 -13.95
CA GLY A 173 10.32 5.51 -15.33
C GLY A 173 10.93 6.49 -16.31
N TYR A 174 11.27 5.98 -17.49
CA TYR A 174 11.82 6.77 -18.57
C TYR A 174 10.80 7.78 -19.10
N HIS A 175 11.20 9.05 -19.16
CA HIS A 175 10.48 10.11 -19.84
C HIS A 175 11.06 10.27 -21.24
N PRO A 176 10.35 9.89 -22.31
CA PRO A 176 10.75 10.32 -23.64
C PRO A 176 10.64 11.85 -23.69
N ASN A 177 11.77 12.52 -23.91
CA ASN A 177 11.84 13.97 -24.13
C ASN A 177 11.05 14.39 -25.38
#